data_AF-A0A8J6S090-F1
#
_entry.id   AF-A0A8J6S090-F1
#
_cell.length_a   1.000
_cell.length_b   1.000
_cell.length_c   1.000
_cell.angle_alpha   90.00
_cell.angle_beta   90.00
_cell.angle_gamma   90.00
#
_symmetry.space_group_name_H-M   'P 1'
#
loop_
_entity.id
_entity.type
_entity.pdbx_description
1 polymer ?
#
loop_
_entity_poly.entity_id
_entity_poly.type
_entity_poly.pdbx_seq_one_letter_code
_entity_poly.pdbx_strand_id
1 'polypeptide(L)'
;MATEVSTTIEFNASHFPSIIMREDLLETWNDISLASLEEAEKAPLILFLEGLGAFDDPSFDQDKILLVKASRGIPESIYTPGIFKDGDKIIVKVGVNTFAVTQTGDKFTIGTLIGKMNVTEAKDRDGNPYPKASMTFISQEHDDSFSIPVNLASKELGFTRNQLDIALLKNKPIVNFLLEAPASAMKMQELEIGEYQIKGVSSSKGKYGALHTIHLLDGRKVLSAGNATTQLNSLLFNPNWEEETYTLVVDTADDGSLNCAIRKRLPMLSSIPTNSLRVTKSNGATATVSEPITVKATSVDYDNETASKEEPLDF
;
A
#
# COMPACT_ATOMS: atom_id res chain seq x y z
N MET A 1 -35.32 27.24 25.87
CA MET A 1 -34.30 26.82 24.90
C MET A 1 -34.21 25.31 25.01
N ALA A 2 -34.73 24.58 24.02
CA ALA A 2 -34.49 23.15 23.93
C ALA A 2 -33.05 22.98 23.49
N THR A 3 -32.26 22.24 24.27
CA THR A 3 -30.93 21.80 23.86
C THR A 3 -31.15 20.86 22.68
N GLU A 4 -30.86 21.29 21.46
CA GLU A 4 -30.86 20.39 20.31
C GLU A 4 -29.85 19.29 20.60
N VAL A 5 -30.35 18.05 20.64
CA VAL A 5 -29.54 16.87 20.88
C VAL A 5 -28.86 16.57 19.55
N SER A 6 -27.61 17.01 19.37
CA SER A 6 -26.82 16.59 18.22
C SER A 6 -26.69 15.07 18.27
N THR A 7 -27.17 14.38 17.24
CA THR A 7 -27.04 12.93 17.19
C THR A 7 -25.65 12.59 16.64
N THR A 8 -24.95 11.66 17.29
CA THR A 8 -23.71 11.10 16.75
C THR A 8 -24.04 9.82 16.00
N ILE A 9 -23.89 9.88 14.69
CA ILE A 9 -23.99 8.75 13.77
C ILE A 9 -22.67 7.99 13.82
N GLU A 10 -22.72 6.73 14.22
CA GLU A 10 -21.56 5.85 14.17
C GLU A 10 -21.67 4.89 12.98
N PHE A 11 -20.55 4.58 12.34
CA PHE A 11 -20.51 3.58 11.28
C PHE A 11 -19.83 2.32 11.80
N ASN A 12 -20.62 1.39 12.32
CA ASN A 12 -20.17 0.06 12.74
C ASN A 12 -21.06 -1.02 12.12
N ALA A 13 -20.63 -2.29 12.18
CA ALA A 13 -21.35 -3.39 11.54
C ALA A 13 -22.82 -3.53 11.97
N SER A 14 -23.17 -3.17 13.22
CA SER A 14 -24.56 -3.25 13.69
C SER A 14 -25.50 -2.19 13.08
N HIS A 15 -24.96 -1.18 12.40
CA HIS A 15 -25.75 -0.19 11.66
C HIS A 15 -26.11 -0.64 10.24
N PHE A 16 -25.70 -1.84 9.83
CA PHE A 16 -26.00 -2.41 8.51
C PHE A 16 -26.67 -3.80 8.62
N PRO A 17 -27.78 -3.95 9.36
CA PRO A 17 -28.47 -5.23 9.51
C PRO A 17 -28.98 -5.84 8.18
N SER A 18 -29.30 -5.04 7.16
CA SER A 18 -29.75 -5.53 5.85
C SER A 18 -28.71 -6.46 5.22
N ILE A 19 -27.41 -6.16 5.41
CA ILE A 19 -26.29 -6.95 4.90
C ILE A 19 -26.26 -8.36 5.50
N ILE A 20 -26.68 -8.49 6.76
CA ILE A 20 -26.75 -9.79 7.46
C ILE A 20 -27.83 -10.68 6.84
N MET A 21 -28.86 -10.07 6.25
CA MET A 21 -30.01 -10.77 5.67
C MET A 21 -29.83 -11.08 4.17
N ARG A 22 -28.68 -10.73 3.58
CA ARG A 22 -28.41 -10.94 2.16
C ARG A 22 -28.06 -12.39 1.86
N GLU A 23 -28.70 -12.96 0.84
CA GLU A 23 -28.45 -14.31 0.36
C GLU A 23 -27.48 -14.35 -0.84
N ASP A 24 -27.19 -13.20 -1.44
CA ASP A 24 -26.39 -13.06 -2.67
C ASP A 24 -24.88 -12.87 -2.42
N LEU A 25 -24.43 -13.01 -1.16
CA LEU A 25 -23.02 -12.84 -0.81
C LEU A 25 -22.18 -14.04 -1.24
N LEU A 26 -21.17 -13.77 -2.07
CA LEU A 26 -20.20 -14.76 -2.52
C LEU A 26 -19.21 -15.11 -1.39
N GLU A 27 -18.62 -16.30 -1.45
CA GLU A 27 -17.55 -16.77 -0.55
C GLU A 27 -16.22 -16.04 -0.83
N THR A 28 -16.22 -14.72 -0.64
CA THR A 28 -15.10 -13.82 -0.89
C THR A 28 -15.43 -12.43 -0.29
N TRP A 29 -14.70 -11.42 -0.77
CA TRP A 29 -15.00 -10.01 -0.64
C TRP A 29 -16.12 -9.61 -1.61
N ASN A 30 -17.12 -8.91 -1.07
CA ASN A 30 -18.28 -8.42 -1.79
C ASN A 30 -18.31 -6.90 -1.65
N ASP A 31 -18.36 -6.21 -2.78
CA ASP A 31 -18.64 -4.78 -2.82
C ASP A 31 -20.15 -4.57 -2.75
N ILE A 32 -20.57 -3.63 -1.89
CA ILE A 32 -21.97 -3.28 -1.67
C ILE A 32 -22.20 -1.86 -2.15
N SER A 33 -23.15 -1.72 -3.08
CA SER A 33 -23.55 -0.43 -3.63
C SER A 33 -24.46 0.33 -2.67
N LEU A 34 -24.45 1.65 -2.79
CA LEU A 34 -25.36 2.53 -2.03
C LEU A 34 -26.83 2.18 -2.30
N ALA A 35 -27.16 1.84 -3.54
CA ALA A 35 -28.52 1.47 -3.96
C ALA A 35 -29.02 0.15 -3.36
N SER A 36 -28.11 -0.68 -2.85
CA SER A 36 -28.43 -1.97 -2.25
C SER A 36 -28.60 -1.94 -0.73
N LEU A 37 -28.53 -0.74 -0.14
CA LEU A 37 -28.78 -0.51 1.28
C LEU A 37 -30.23 -0.07 1.52
N GLU A 38 -30.77 -0.47 2.66
CA GLU A 38 -32.08 0.00 3.13
C GLU A 38 -32.04 1.48 3.48
N GLU A 39 -33.15 2.22 3.33
CA GLU A 39 -33.16 3.68 3.50
C GLU A 39 -32.66 4.15 4.86
N ALA A 40 -32.97 3.42 5.93
CA ALA A 40 -32.54 3.76 7.28
C ALA A 40 -31.00 3.65 7.47
N GLU A 41 -30.34 2.81 6.68
CA GLU A 41 -28.89 2.61 6.70
C GLU A 41 -28.20 3.57 5.71
N LYS A 42 -28.87 3.80 4.58
CA LYS A 42 -28.38 4.61 3.47
C LYS A 42 -28.39 6.10 3.80
N ALA A 43 -29.46 6.62 4.41
CA ALA A 43 -29.61 8.06 4.63
C ALA A 43 -28.47 8.68 5.48
N PRO A 44 -28.07 8.10 6.63
CA PRO A 44 -26.92 8.61 7.40
C PRO A 44 -25.60 8.56 6.61
N LEU A 45 -25.44 7.56 5.74
CA LEU A 45 -24.24 7.39 4.92
C LEU A 45 -24.19 8.42 3.79
N ILE A 46 -25.34 8.76 3.19
CA ILE A 46 -25.43 9.84 2.19
C ILE A 46 -24.98 11.17 2.80
N LEU A 47 -25.52 11.55 3.97
CA LEU A 47 -25.12 12.80 4.64
C LEU A 47 -23.61 12.86 4.92
N PHE A 48 -23.03 11.72 5.32
CA PHE A 48 -21.60 11.63 5.50
C PHE A 48 -20.84 11.79 4.17
N LEU A 49 -21.25 11.09 3.11
CA LEU A 49 -20.65 11.16 1.77
C LEU A 49 -20.76 12.57 1.15
N GLU A 50 -21.88 13.26 1.34
CA GLU A 50 -22.07 14.66 0.97
C GLU A 50 -21.05 15.55 1.69
N GLY A 51 -20.92 15.39 3.02
CA GLY A 51 -19.92 16.11 3.81
C GLY A 51 -18.47 15.85 3.36
N LEU A 52 -18.17 14.63 2.90
CA LEU A 52 -16.85 14.30 2.33
C LEU A 52 -16.61 14.98 0.96
N GLY A 53 -17.65 15.51 0.31
CA GLY A 53 -17.60 15.99 -1.07
C GLY A 53 -17.59 14.86 -2.10
N ALA A 54 -18.09 13.67 -1.75
CA ALA A 54 -17.95 12.47 -2.57
C ALA A 54 -18.66 12.58 -3.92
N PHE A 55 -19.86 13.18 -3.95
CA PHE A 55 -20.66 13.30 -5.16
C PHE A 55 -20.10 14.30 -6.18
N ASP A 56 -19.18 15.16 -5.76
CA ASP A 56 -18.46 16.09 -6.64
C ASP A 56 -17.14 15.50 -7.17
N ASP A 57 -16.69 14.37 -6.62
CA ASP A 57 -15.46 13.70 -7.03
C ASP A 57 -15.74 12.75 -8.22
N PRO A 58 -15.15 12.98 -9.41
CA PRO A 58 -15.38 12.13 -10.59
C PRO A 58 -14.84 10.71 -10.44
N SER A 59 -13.98 10.44 -9.44
CA SER A 59 -13.45 9.11 -9.14
C SER A 59 -14.30 8.33 -8.14
N PHE A 60 -15.36 8.94 -7.61
CA PHE A 60 -16.27 8.29 -6.65
C PHE A 60 -17.09 7.18 -7.31
N ASP A 61 -17.02 5.99 -6.71
CA ASP A 61 -17.75 4.80 -7.11
C ASP A 61 -18.87 4.49 -6.09
N GLN A 62 -20.09 4.89 -6.43
CA GLN A 62 -21.29 4.65 -5.62
C GLN A 62 -21.71 3.17 -5.55
N ASP A 63 -21.15 2.32 -6.41
CA ASP A 63 -21.43 0.89 -6.43
C ASP A 63 -20.53 0.10 -5.46
N LYS A 64 -19.56 0.77 -4.83
CA LYS A 64 -18.55 0.15 -3.97
C LYS A 64 -18.32 0.90 -2.66
N ILE A 65 -19.39 1.05 -1.89
CA ILE A 65 -19.43 1.88 -0.68
C ILE A 65 -19.08 1.10 0.58
N LEU A 66 -19.55 -0.15 0.71
CA LEU A 66 -19.12 -1.04 1.79
C LEU A 66 -18.41 -2.25 1.22
N LEU A 67 -17.40 -2.71 1.95
CA LEU A 67 -16.69 -3.94 1.65
C LEU A 67 -17.08 -5.00 2.69
N VAL A 68 -17.62 -6.13 2.24
CA VAL A 68 -18.12 -7.19 3.10
C VAL A 68 -17.37 -8.48 2.81
N LYS A 69 -16.74 -9.05 3.83
CA LYS A 69 -16.20 -10.40 3.73
C LYS A 69 -17.29 -11.39 4.13
N ALA A 70 -17.57 -12.37 3.28
CA ALA A 70 -18.54 -13.41 3.58
C ALA A 70 -17.97 -14.81 3.32
N SER A 71 -18.50 -15.80 4.03
CA SER A 71 -18.26 -17.22 3.77
C SER A 71 -19.56 -17.98 3.84
N ARG A 72 -19.81 -18.85 2.85
CA ARG A 72 -21.03 -19.65 2.73
C ARG A 72 -22.32 -18.82 2.78
N GLY A 73 -22.31 -17.64 2.17
CA GLY A 73 -23.45 -16.71 2.17
C GLY A 73 -23.65 -15.95 3.49
N ILE A 74 -22.75 -16.09 4.48
CA ILE A 74 -22.86 -15.42 5.78
C ILE A 74 -21.76 -14.35 5.89
N PRO A 75 -22.10 -13.09 6.20
CA PRO A 75 -21.09 -12.06 6.46
C PRO A 75 -20.22 -12.42 7.68
N GLU A 76 -18.90 -12.43 7.49
CA GLU A 76 -17.92 -12.53 8.57
C GLU A 76 -17.54 -11.14 9.11
N SER A 77 -17.50 -10.13 8.24
CA SER A 77 -17.04 -8.79 8.60
C SER A 77 -17.57 -7.75 7.62
N ILE A 78 -18.02 -6.62 8.16
CA ILE A 78 -18.46 -5.44 7.41
C ILE A 78 -17.42 -4.34 7.66
N TYR A 79 -16.77 -3.87 6.60
CA TYR A 79 -15.77 -2.82 6.66
C TYR A 79 -16.47 -1.48 6.43
N THR A 80 -16.62 -0.73 7.51
CA THR A 80 -17.22 0.60 7.53
C THR A 80 -16.18 1.69 7.24
N PRO A 81 -16.60 2.94 7.00
CA PRO A 81 -15.68 4.06 6.88
C PRO A 81 -14.62 4.10 7.98
N GLY A 82 -13.37 4.38 7.63
CA GLY A 82 -12.29 4.45 8.60
C GLY A 82 -11.11 5.31 8.14
N ILE A 83 -10.35 5.81 9.10
CA ILE A 83 -9.13 6.61 8.85
C ILE A 83 -7.92 5.68 8.73
N PHE A 84 -7.10 5.91 7.71
CA PHE A 84 -5.87 5.19 7.40
C PHE A 84 -4.79 6.15 6.88
N LYS A 85 -3.56 5.66 6.70
CA LYS A 85 -2.56 6.33 5.85
C LYS A 85 -2.51 5.71 4.45
N ASP A 86 -2.21 6.53 3.46
CA ASP A 86 -1.79 6.11 2.11
C ASP A 86 -0.52 6.89 1.74
N GLY A 87 0.63 6.24 1.88
CA GLY A 87 1.93 6.92 1.91
C GLY A 87 1.98 8.00 3.01
N ASP A 88 2.26 9.24 2.63
CA ASP A 88 2.37 10.38 3.55
C ASP A 88 1.04 11.13 3.78
N LYS A 89 -0.08 10.59 3.27
CA LYS A 89 -1.41 11.21 3.39
C LYS A 89 -2.26 10.49 4.42
N ILE A 90 -3.06 11.27 5.16
CA ILE A 90 -4.16 10.74 5.95
C ILE A 90 -5.38 10.65 5.03
N ILE A 91 -6.07 9.52 5.04
CA ILE A 91 -7.27 9.32 4.21
C ILE A 91 -8.43 8.74 5.02
N VAL A 92 -9.65 9.08 4.63
CA VAL A 92 -10.86 8.30 4.93
C VAL A 92 -11.05 7.31 3.79
N LYS A 93 -11.19 6.03 4.13
CA LYS A 93 -11.57 4.98 3.18
C LYS A 93 -13.02 4.58 3.39
N VAL A 94 -13.81 4.55 2.31
CA VAL A 94 -15.21 4.10 2.29
C VAL A 94 -15.36 3.08 1.17
N GLY A 95 -15.32 1.79 1.51
CA GLY A 95 -15.22 0.72 0.51
C GLY A 95 -13.92 0.87 -0.30
N VAL A 96 -14.03 1.05 -1.61
CA VAL A 96 -12.87 1.34 -2.48
C VAL A 96 -12.49 2.81 -2.51
N ASN A 97 -13.41 3.70 -2.17
CA ASN A 97 -13.26 5.15 -2.27
C ASN A 97 -12.29 5.68 -1.22
N THR A 98 -11.52 6.70 -1.59
CA THR A 98 -10.51 7.31 -0.71
C THR A 98 -10.59 8.83 -0.77
N PHE A 99 -10.66 9.46 0.40
CA PHE A 99 -10.81 10.90 0.53
C PHE A 99 -9.69 11.45 1.41
N ALA A 100 -8.99 12.48 0.94
CA ALA A 100 -7.85 13.05 1.65
C ALA A 100 -8.28 13.87 2.87
N VAL A 101 -7.64 13.63 4.02
CA VAL A 101 -7.85 14.38 5.25
C VAL A 101 -6.67 15.32 5.46
N THR A 102 -6.97 16.60 5.66
CA THR A 102 -5.97 17.60 6.03
C THR A 102 -5.95 17.78 7.54
N GLN A 103 -4.76 17.67 8.15
CA GLN A 103 -4.53 17.96 9.56
C GLN A 103 -3.91 19.34 9.72
N THR A 104 -4.49 20.19 10.56
CA THR A 104 -3.91 21.46 11.02
C THR A 104 -3.94 21.49 12.54
N GLY A 105 -2.81 21.19 13.16
CA GLY A 105 -2.73 21.01 14.61
C GLY A 105 -3.53 19.78 15.08
N ASP A 106 -4.49 19.98 15.98
CA ASP A 106 -5.42 18.95 16.47
C ASP A 106 -6.74 18.88 15.67
N LYS A 107 -6.90 19.77 14.67
CA LYS A 107 -8.07 19.85 13.79
C LYS A 107 -7.85 19.03 12.52
N PHE A 108 -8.86 18.25 12.15
CA PHE A 108 -8.91 17.48 10.92
C PHE A 108 -9.98 18.05 9.99
N THR A 109 -9.76 18.02 8.68
CA THR A 109 -10.70 18.57 7.69
C THR A 109 -10.75 17.69 6.46
N ILE A 110 -11.96 17.50 5.93
CA ILE A 110 -12.24 16.69 4.74
C ILE A 110 -13.56 17.14 4.14
N GLY A 111 -13.57 17.55 2.86
CA GLY A 111 -14.73 18.22 2.28
C GLY A 111 -15.18 19.41 3.14
N THR A 112 -16.45 19.41 3.55
CA THR A 112 -17.05 20.41 4.47
C THR A 112 -16.99 19.98 5.93
N LEU A 113 -16.51 18.76 6.23
CA LEU A 113 -16.45 18.22 7.58
C LEU A 113 -15.23 18.71 8.35
N ILE A 114 -15.46 19.02 9.63
CA ILE A 114 -14.42 19.34 10.59
C ILE A 114 -14.38 18.27 11.67
N GLY A 115 -13.20 17.67 11.85
CA GLY A 115 -12.98 16.53 12.72
C GLY A 115 -12.09 16.83 13.93
N LYS A 116 -12.31 16.08 15.00
CA LYS A 116 -11.41 15.97 16.14
C LYS A 116 -11.18 14.50 16.47
N MET A 117 -9.94 14.15 16.77
CA MET A 117 -9.58 12.80 17.19
C MET A 117 -9.84 12.62 18.70
N ASN A 118 -10.44 11.48 19.06
CA ASN A 118 -10.59 11.03 20.42
C ASN A 118 -9.75 9.77 20.63
N VAL A 119 -8.92 9.75 21.67
CA VAL A 119 -8.01 8.64 21.98
C VAL A 119 -8.40 8.02 23.32
N THR A 120 -8.59 6.71 23.30
CA THR A 120 -8.91 5.87 24.45
C THR A 120 -7.87 4.76 24.61
N GLU A 121 -7.84 4.13 25.77
CA GLU A 121 -6.97 2.98 26.02
C GLU A 121 -7.79 1.70 26.03
N ALA A 122 -7.32 0.68 25.31
CA ALA A 122 -7.89 -0.65 25.29
C ALA A 122 -6.83 -1.67 25.76
N LYS A 123 -7.26 -2.88 26.13
CA LYS A 123 -6.36 -3.97 26.51
C LYS A 123 -6.36 -5.06 25.47
N ASP A 124 -5.19 -5.60 25.13
CA ASP A 124 -5.08 -6.77 24.28
C ASP A 124 -5.45 -8.05 25.05
N ARG A 125 -5.32 -9.21 24.39
CA ARG A 125 -5.65 -10.51 25.00
C ARG A 125 -4.72 -10.86 26.17
N ASP A 126 -3.51 -10.30 26.18
CA ASP A 126 -2.49 -10.52 27.19
C ASP A 126 -2.57 -9.46 28.31
N GLY A 127 -3.53 -8.52 28.22
CA GLY A 127 -3.78 -7.47 29.19
C GLY A 127 -2.93 -6.22 29.00
N ASN A 128 -2.10 -6.15 27.95
CA ASN A 128 -1.28 -4.98 27.68
C ASN A 128 -2.14 -3.82 27.14
N PRO A 129 -1.97 -2.60 27.68
CA PRO A 129 -2.69 -1.44 27.20
C PRO A 129 -2.17 -0.99 25.82
N TYR A 130 -3.08 -0.64 24.92
CA TYR A 130 -2.77 -0.03 23.63
C TYR A 130 -3.76 1.09 23.31
N PRO A 131 -3.33 2.15 22.59
CA PRO A 131 -4.24 3.21 22.18
C PRO A 131 -5.20 2.74 21.10
N LYS A 132 -6.46 3.14 21.25
CA LYS A 132 -7.52 3.05 20.25
C LYS A 132 -8.06 4.46 20.02
N ALA A 133 -8.31 4.84 18.77
CA ALA A 133 -8.82 6.16 18.46
C ALA A 133 -10.05 6.11 17.55
N SER A 134 -10.87 7.15 17.65
CA SER A 134 -11.95 7.48 16.72
C SER A 134 -11.82 8.95 16.31
N MET A 135 -12.41 9.29 15.18
CA MET A 135 -12.50 10.67 14.73
C MET A 135 -13.97 11.05 14.65
N THR A 136 -14.33 12.11 15.35
CA THR A 136 -15.68 12.69 15.27
C THR A 136 -15.61 13.88 14.33
N PHE A 137 -16.31 13.77 13.22
CA PHE A 137 -16.54 14.84 12.25
C PHE A 137 -17.87 15.51 12.52
N ILE A 138 -17.93 16.82 12.30
CA ILE A 138 -19.16 17.61 12.38
C ILE A 138 -19.34 18.28 11.03
N SER A 139 -20.54 18.20 10.47
CA SER A 139 -20.88 18.95 9.27
C SER A 139 -21.13 20.41 9.64
N GLN A 140 -20.66 21.34 8.81
CA GLN A 140 -21.04 22.75 8.96
C GLN A 140 -22.43 23.04 8.42
N GLU A 141 -22.97 22.13 7.61
CA GLU A 141 -24.24 22.30 6.88
C GLU A 141 -25.39 21.52 7.53
N HIS A 142 -25.06 20.51 8.33
CA HIS A 142 -26.01 19.68 9.07
C HIS A 142 -25.56 19.58 10.52
N ASP A 143 -26.48 19.68 11.48
CA ASP A 143 -26.18 19.56 12.92
C ASP A 143 -25.87 18.11 13.38
N ASP A 144 -25.41 17.28 12.45
CA ASP A 144 -25.04 15.89 12.65
C ASP A 144 -23.54 15.75 12.93
N SER A 145 -23.21 14.77 13.77
CA SER A 145 -21.83 14.37 14.01
C SER A 145 -21.61 12.93 13.58
N PHE A 146 -20.47 12.65 12.93
CA PHE A 146 -20.12 11.34 12.40
C PHE A 146 -18.88 10.81 13.12
N SER A 147 -18.98 9.64 13.73
CA SER A 147 -17.87 9.00 14.43
C SER A 147 -17.37 7.79 13.64
N ILE A 148 -16.11 7.83 13.22
CA ILE A 148 -15.45 6.73 12.50
C ILE A 148 -14.18 6.25 13.22
N PRO A 149 -13.85 4.96 13.15
CA PRO A 149 -12.62 4.44 13.72
C PRO A 149 -11.36 5.01 13.06
N VAL A 150 -10.33 5.24 13.87
CA VAL A 150 -8.97 5.55 13.39
C VAL A 150 -8.13 4.28 13.53
N ASN A 151 -7.64 3.77 12.40
CA ASN A 151 -6.86 2.54 12.37
C ASN A 151 -5.40 2.86 12.73
N LEU A 152 -5.06 2.66 14.00
CA LEU A 152 -3.74 2.93 14.56
C LEU A 152 -2.81 1.72 14.40
N ALA A 153 -1.56 1.96 14.03
CA ALA A 153 -0.49 0.97 13.95
C ALA A 153 0.11 0.66 15.35
N SER A 154 -0.70 0.74 16.40
CA SER A 154 -0.26 0.70 17.80
C SER A 154 0.45 -0.59 18.17
N LYS A 155 0.00 -1.73 17.64
CA LYS A 155 0.63 -3.03 17.85
C LYS A 155 1.92 -3.21 17.05
N GLU A 156 1.99 -2.64 15.85
CA GLU A 156 3.15 -2.77 14.95
C GLU A 156 4.30 -1.87 15.39
N LEU A 157 3.96 -0.65 15.81
CA LEU A 157 4.92 0.37 16.22
C LEU A 157 5.16 0.41 17.73
N GLY A 158 4.35 -0.31 18.52
CA GLY A 158 4.50 -0.41 19.98
C GLY A 158 4.33 0.91 20.72
N PHE A 159 3.60 1.88 20.17
CA PHE A 159 3.41 3.17 20.83
C PHE A 159 2.25 3.17 21.83
N THR A 160 2.37 4.02 22.84
CA THR A 160 1.42 4.21 23.92
C THR A 160 0.46 5.37 23.63
N ARG A 161 -0.66 5.42 24.35
CA ARG A 161 -1.59 6.56 24.33
C ARG A 161 -0.86 7.89 24.57
N ASN A 162 0.01 7.96 25.57
CA ASN A 162 0.75 9.18 25.90
C ASN A 162 1.60 9.69 24.73
N GLN A 163 2.21 8.80 23.93
CA GLN A 163 2.99 9.22 22.77
C GLN A 163 2.12 9.85 21.68
N LEU A 164 0.92 9.31 21.46
CA LEU A 164 -0.05 9.88 20.51
C LEU A 164 -0.62 11.21 21.02
N ASP A 165 -0.97 11.29 22.32
CA ASP A 165 -1.45 12.53 22.94
C ASP A 165 -0.40 13.65 22.87
N ILE A 166 0.88 13.32 23.12
CA ILE A 166 1.99 14.27 22.95
C ILE A 166 2.13 14.72 21.49
N ALA A 167 1.95 13.81 20.52
CA ALA A 167 2.02 14.16 19.10
C ALA A 167 0.92 15.17 18.74
N LEU A 168 -0.32 14.94 19.17
CA LEU A 168 -1.45 15.86 18.97
C LEU A 168 -1.20 17.22 19.62
N LEU A 169 -0.82 17.24 20.90
CA LEU A 169 -0.56 18.47 21.65
C LEU A 169 0.60 19.29 21.07
N LYS A 170 1.57 18.63 20.43
CA LYS A 170 2.70 19.27 19.75
C LYS A 170 2.45 19.53 18.26
N ASN A 171 1.22 19.40 17.78
CA ASN A 171 0.84 19.61 16.38
C ASN A 171 1.69 18.78 15.40
N LYS A 172 2.09 17.56 15.79
CA LYS A 172 2.81 16.64 14.92
C LYS A 172 1.84 15.90 14.01
N PRO A 173 2.25 15.58 12.77
CA PRO A 173 1.44 14.77 11.86
C PRO A 173 1.12 13.40 12.47
N ILE A 174 -0.15 13.02 12.51
CA ILE A 174 -0.56 11.71 13.03
C ILE A 174 -0.36 10.58 12.02
N VAL A 175 -0.08 10.90 10.76
CA VAL A 175 0.05 9.93 9.66
C VAL A 175 0.98 8.76 10.00
N ASN A 176 2.06 9.04 10.74
CA ASN A 176 3.04 8.04 11.17
C ASN A 176 2.51 7.05 12.22
N PHE A 177 1.38 7.33 12.84
CA PHE A 177 0.73 6.44 13.82
C PHE A 177 -0.38 5.60 13.20
N LEU A 178 -0.73 5.83 11.93
CA LEU A 178 -1.81 5.14 11.23
C LEU A 178 -1.33 3.85 10.57
N LEU A 179 -2.24 2.88 10.49
CA LEU A 179 -2.09 1.72 9.63
C LEU A 179 -2.24 2.13 8.17
N GLU A 180 -1.43 1.51 7.30
CA GLU A 180 -1.61 1.62 5.86
C GLU A 180 -3.01 1.15 5.47
N ALA A 181 -3.67 1.91 4.60
CA ALA A 181 -4.96 1.53 4.07
C ALA A 181 -4.84 0.14 3.41
N PRO A 182 -5.78 -0.78 3.68
CA PRO A 182 -5.88 -2.01 2.91
C PRO A 182 -6.01 -1.64 1.45
N ALA A 183 -4.93 -1.88 0.69
CA ALA A 183 -4.99 -1.79 -0.74
C ALA A 183 -5.78 -3.01 -1.24
N SER A 184 -6.72 -2.82 -2.17
CA SER A 184 -7.04 -3.88 -3.12
C SER A 184 -5.79 -4.09 -3.95
N ALA A 185 -4.86 -4.86 -3.39
CA ALA A 185 -3.70 -5.30 -4.10
C ALA A 185 -4.17 -6.44 -5.00
N MET A 186 -4.05 -6.24 -6.29
CA MET A 186 -4.39 -7.27 -7.26
C MET A 186 -3.53 -8.51 -7.00
N LYS A 187 -4.06 -9.68 -7.34
CA LYS A 187 -3.25 -10.90 -7.25
C LYS A 187 -2.13 -10.80 -8.28
N MET A 188 -0.96 -11.37 -7.99
CA MET A 188 0.15 -11.39 -8.94
C MET A 188 -0.26 -12.01 -10.29
N GLN A 189 -1.15 -13.00 -10.28
CA GLN A 189 -1.70 -13.66 -11.46
C GLN A 189 -2.56 -12.77 -12.36
N GLU A 190 -3.06 -11.66 -11.82
CA GLU A 190 -3.86 -10.68 -12.57
C GLU A 190 -2.96 -9.65 -13.28
N LEU A 191 -1.66 -9.63 -12.96
CA LEU A 191 -0.68 -8.81 -13.66
C LEU A 191 -0.36 -9.45 -15.02
N GLU A 192 -0.31 -8.64 -16.06
CA GLU A 192 0.13 -9.12 -17.37
C GLU A 192 1.62 -9.52 -17.34
N ILE A 193 2.04 -10.36 -18.29
CA ILE A 193 3.45 -10.67 -18.50
C ILE A 193 4.18 -9.39 -18.88
N GLY A 194 5.26 -9.08 -18.19
CA GLY A 194 5.99 -7.85 -18.42
C GLY A 194 6.91 -7.45 -17.28
N GLU A 195 7.44 -6.23 -17.40
CA GLU A 195 8.33 -5.63 -16.41
C GLU A 195 7.74 -4.34 -15.86
N TYR A 196 7.68 -4.25 -14.54
CA TYR A 196 7.04 -3.15 -13.82
C TYR A 196 8.00 -2.52 -12.83
N GLN A 197 8.23 -1.21 -12.92
CA GLN A 197 9.07 -0.51 -11.96
C GLN A 197 8.42 -0.51 -10.58
N ILE A 198 9.20 -0.83 -9.55
CA ILE A 198 8.75 -0.89 -8.17
C ILE A 198 9.04 0.46 -7.51
N LYS A 199 8.01 1.07 -6.92
CA LYS A 199 8.11 2.27 -6.08
C LYS A 199 8.50 1.90 -4.64
N GLY A 200 8.01 0.77 -4.13
CA GLY A 200 8.32 0.29 -2.79
C GLY A 200 7.52 -0.94 -2.41
N VAL A 201 7.71 -1.41 -1.18
CA VAL A 201 7.01 -2.58 -0.63
C VAL A 201 6.51 -2.28 0.77
N SER A 202 5.24 -2.62 1.06
CA SER A 202 4.72 -2.67 2.42
C SER A 202 4.49 -4.12 2.85
N SER A 203 4.61 -4.38 4.15
CA SER A 203 4.47 -5.73 4.71
C SER A 203 3.55 -5.71 5.91
N SER A 204 2.67 -6.71 6.02
CA SER A 204 1.85 -6.93 7.21
C SER A 204 2.02 -8.36 7.72
N LYS A 205 1.93 -8.58 9.03
CA LYS A 205 1.96 -9.93 9.60
C LYS A 205 0.57 -10.55 9.52
N GLY A 206 0.42 -11.57 8.68
CA GLY A 206 -0.77 -12.41 8.61
C GLY A 206 -0.66 -13.66 9.46
N LYS A 207 -1.79 -14.37 9.61
CA LYS A 207 -1.89 -15.67 10.30
C LYS A 207 -0.98 -16.75 9.70
N TYR A 208 -0.56 -16.60 8.45
CA TYR A 208 0.21 -17.57 7.67
C TYR A 208 1.61 -17.08 7.27
N GLY A 209 2.09 -15.98 7.87
CA GLY A 209 3.38 -15.36 7.52
C GLY A 209 3.25 -13.89 7.14
N ALA A 210 4.35 -13.28 6.72
CA ALA A 210 4.34 -11.92 6.22
C ALA A 210 3.63 -11.87 4.86
N LEU A 211 2.65 -10.99 4.73
CA LEU A 211 2.00 -10.63 3.48
C LEU A 211 2.67 -9.37 2.96
N HIS A 212 3.26 -9.41 1.77
CA HIS A 212 3.89 -8.25 1.15
C HIS A 212 3.05 -7.71 -0.01
N THR A 213 2.91 -6.39 -0.03
CA THR A 213 2.28 -5.64 -1.11
C THR A 213 3.35 -4.85 -1.84
N ILE A 214 3.49 -5.09 -3.14
CA ILE A 214 4.42 -4.40 -4.03
C ILE A 214 3.68 -3.19 -4.63
N HIS A 215 4.22 -2.01 -4.42
CA HIS A 215 3.70 -0.76 -4.98
C HIS A 215 4.45 -0.47 -6.28
N LEU A 216 3.75 -0.49 -7.40
CA LEU A 216 4.31 -0.20 -8.71
C LEU A 216 4.36 1.32 -8.96
N LEU A 217 5.29 1.76 -9.79
CA LEU A 217 5.49 3.19 -10.08
C LEU A 217 4.29 3.83 -10.80
N ASP A 218 3.53 3.02 -11.55
CA ASP A 218 2.30 3.44 -12.25
C ASP A 218 1.07 3.55 -11.34
N GLY A 219 1.23 3.33 -10.03
CA GLY A 219 0.18 3.45 -9.02
C GLY A 219 -0.56 2.15 -8.70
N ARG A 220 -0.32 1.06 -9.45
CA ARG A 220 -0.91 -0.25 -9.13
C ARG A 220 -0.25 -0.86 -7.88
N LYS A 221 -1.01 -1.65 -7.15
CA LYS A 221 -0.57 -2.38 -5.96
C LYS A 221 -0.82 -3.86 -6.18
N VAL A 222 0.17 -4.72 -5.93
CA VAL A 222 0.12 -6.16 -6.25
C VAL A 222 0.54 -6.97 -5.02
N LEU A 223 -0.19 -8.03 -4.70
CA LEU A 223 0.24 -8.96 -3.66
C LEU A 223 1.43 -9.78 -4.18
N SER A 224 2.51 -9.82 -3.40
CA SER A 224 3.66 -10.67 -3.74
C SER A 224 3.22 -12.13 -3.82
N ALA A 225 3.77 -12.87 -4.79
CA ALA A 225 3.64 -14.32 -4.90
C ALA A 225 4.98 -14.94 -5.29
N GLY A 226 5.08 -16.28 -5.21
CA GLY A 226 6.19 -17.05 -5.76
C GLY A 226 7.58 -16.56 -5.34
N ASN A 227 8.49 -16.43 -6.31
CA ASN A 227 9.88 -16.03 -6.03
C ASN A 227 9.97 -14.59 -5.49
N ALA A 228 9.08 -13.69 -5.89
CA ALA A 228 9.03 -12.34 -5.33
C ALA A 228 8.75 -12.37 -3.81
N THR A 229 7.84 -13.21 -3.33
CA THR A 229 7.60 -13.42 -1.89
C THR A 229 8.80 -14.04 -1.19
N THR A 230 9.45 -15.03 -1.81
CA THR A 230 10.66 -15.66 -1.25
C THR A 230 11.80 -14.64 -1.10
N GLN A 231 11.99 -13.78 -2.10
CA GLN A 231 12.98 -12.70 -2.04
C GLN A 231 12.65 -11.72 -0.92
N LEU A 232 11.40 -11.26 -0.81
CA LEU A 232 10.99 -10.29 0.21
C LEU A 232 11.04 -10.82 1.64
N ASN A 233 10.95 -12.14 1.83
CA ASN A 233 11.15 -12.78 3.13
C ASN A 233 12.61 -13.08 3.45
N SER A 234 13.53 -12.93 2.49
CA SER A 234 14.95 -13.22 2.69
C SER A 234 15.62 -12.12 3.50
N LEU A 235 16.32 -12.52 4.57
CA LEU A 235 17.15 -11.60 5.37
C LEU A 235 18.31 -10.98 4.56
N LEU A 236 18.66 -11.58 3.41
CA LEU A 236 19.71 -11.09 2.52
C LEU A 236 19.20 -10.05 1.53
N PHE A 237 17.88 -9.93 1.36
CA PHE A 237 17.27 -8.97 0.46
C PHE A 237 16.90 -7.72 1.24
N ASN A 238 17.79 -6.73 1.26
CA ASN A 238 17.58 -5.45 1.91
C ASN A 238 17.65 -4.29 0.89
N PRO A 239 16.57 -4.09 0.11
CA PRO A 239 16.55 -3.10 -0.96
C PRO A 239 16.52 -1.66 -0.44
N ASN A 240 17.38 -0.79 -0.99
CA ASN A 240 17.26 0.65 -0.81
C ASN A 240 16.39 1.23 -1.92
N TRP A 241 15.08 1.30 -1.68
CA TRP A 241 14.09 1.76 -2.68
C TRP A 241 14.23 3.24 -3.07
N GLU A 242 14.93 4.06 -2.29
CA GLU A 242 15.12 5.48 -2.57
C GLU A 242 16.28 5.73 -3.54
N GLU A 243 17.34 4.93 -3.44
CA GLU A 243 18.57 5.10 -4.23
C GLU A 243 18.66 4.15 -5.43
N GLU A 244 17.95 3.02 -5.38
CA GLU A 244 18.09 1.95 -6.35
C GLU A 244 16.78 1.67 -7.10
N THR A 245 16.89 1.51 -8.42
CA THR A 245 15.73 1.14 -9.24
C THR A 245 15.56 -0.38 -9.22
N TYR A 246 14.38 -0.81 -8.80
CA TYR A 246 13.98 -2.21 -8.85
C TYR A 246 12.81 -2.40 -9.81
N THR A 247 12.73 -3.60 -10.38
CA THR A 247 11.70 -3.98 -11.33
C THR A 247 11.13 -5.33 -10.95
N LEU A 248 9.81 -5.44 -10.92
CA LEU A 248 9.09 -6.70 -10.85
C LEU A 248 9.01 -7.26 -12.27
N VAL A 249 9.61 -8.41 -12.49
CA VAL A 249 9.50 -9.15 -13.74
C VAL A 249 8.46 -10.24 -13.53
N VAL A 250 7.43 -10.26 -14.39
CA VAL A 250 6.38 -11.27 -14.42
C VAL A 250 6.44 -11.99 -15.76
N ASP A 251 6.49 -13.30 -15.71
CA ASP A 251 6.65 -14.19 -16.86
C ASP A 251 5.86 -15.49 -16.64
N THR A 252 5.75 -16.31 -17.68
CA THR A 252 5.23 -17.67 -17.61
C THR A 252 6.37 -18.68 -17.57
N ALA A 253 6.32 -19.61 -16.61
CA ALA A 253 7.21 -20.76 -16.57
C ALA A 253 6.84 -21.79 -17.66
N ASP A 254 7.74 -22.74 -17.90
CA ASP A 254 7.58 -23.80 -18.92
C ASP A 254 6.34 -24.69 -18.71
N ASP A 255 5.85 -24.78 -17.47
CA ASP A 255 4.63 -25.51 -17.10
C ASP A 255 3.35 -24.66 -17.19
N GLY A 256 3.46 -23.42 -17.68
CA GLY A 256 2.36 -22.46 -17.78
C GLY A 256 2.02 -21.76 -16.46
N SER A 257 2.76 -22.03 -15.38
CA SER A 257 2.58 -21.32 -14.11
C SER A 257 3.20 -19.93 -14.14
N LEU A 258 2.74 -19.05 -13.25
CA LEU A 258 3.25 -17.69 -13.16
C LEU A 258 4.63 -17.68 -12.47
N ASN A 259 5.64 -17.16 -13.16
CA ASN A 259 6.96 -16.88 -12.59
C ASN A 259 7.10 -15.37 -12.36
N CYS A 260 7.50 -14.96 -11.16
CA CYS A 260 7.69 -13.54 -10.85
C CYS A 260 8.88 -13.32 -9.93
N ALA A 261 9.70 -12.30 -10.20
CA ALA A 261 10.89 -11.99 -9.42
C ALA A 261 11.20 -10.49 -9.39
N ILE A 262 11.75 -10.02 -8.28
CA ILE A 262 12.26 -8.66 -8.13
C ILE A 262 13.72 -8.62 -8.59
N ARG A 263 14.03 -7.70 -9.50
CA ARG A 263 15.38 -7.49 -10.04
C ARG A 263 15.83 -6.06 -9.84
N LYS A 264 17.08 -5.90 -9.39
CA LYS A 264 17.75 -4.59 -9.38
C LYS A 264 18.14 -4.23 -10.81
N ARG A 265 17.71 -3.06 -11.29
CA ARG A 265 18.20 -2.50 -12.55
C ARG A 265 19.51 -1.77 -12.26
N LEU A 266 20.60 -2.29 -12.81
CA LEU A 266 21.87 -1.56 -12.82
C LEU A 266 21.71 -0.30 -13.67
N PRO A 267 22.32 0.82 -13.28
CA PRO A 267 22.33 2.02 -14.11
C PRO A 267 22.85 1.64 -15.50
N MET A 268 22.12 2.07 -16.54
CA MET A 268 22.62 1.91 -17.89
C MET A 268 23.97 2.57 -17.97
N LEU A 269 25.00 1.82 -18.39
CA LEU A 269 26.27 2.40 -18.80
C LEU A 269 25.90 3.49 -19.80
N SER A 270 26.11 4.75 -19.41
CA SER A 270 25.96 5.87 -20.32
C SER A 270 26.70 5.49 -21.58
N SER A 271 25.99 5.51 -22.71
CA SER A 271 26.54 5.20 -24.03
C SER A 271 27.94 5.78 -24.09
N ILE A 272 28.96 4.91 -24.17
CA ILE A 272 30.34 5.34 -24.31
C ILE A 272 30.29 6.39 -25.41
N PRO A 273 30.66 7.67 -25.13
CA PRO A 273 30.65 8.66 -26.18
C PRO A 273 31.47 8.06 -27.31
N THR A 274 30.92 8.06 -28.52
CA THR A 274 31.54 7.52 -29.73
C THR A 274 32.82 8.30 -29.98
N ASN A 275 33.86 7.99 -29.21
CA ASN A 275 35.20 8.48 -29.44
C ASN A 275 35.61 7.76 -30.70
N SER A 276 35.48 8.48 -31.82
CA SER A 276 35.95 8.06 -33.13
C SER A 276 37.35 7.46 -32.96
N LEU A 277 37.45 6.13 -33.08
CA LEU A 277 38.71 5.41 -33.09
C LEU A 277 39.48 5.89 -34.33
N ARG A 278 40.48 6.74 -34.12
CA ARG A 278 41.43 7.11 -35.17
C ARG A 278 42.43 5.97 -35.34
N VAL A 279 42.29 5.22 -36.42
CA VAL A 279 43.31 4.25 -36.82
C VAL A 279 44.33 4.98 -37.69
N THR A 280 45.57 5.06 -37.21
CA THR A 280 46.69 5.58 -38.01
C THR A 280 47.30 4.40 -38.76
N LYS A 281 47.21 4.40 -40.10
CA LYS A 281 47.88 3.38 -40.91
C LYS A 281 49.39 3.63 -40.86
N SER A 282 50.20 2.58 -41.02
CA SER A 282 51.68 2.62 -40.99
C SER A 282 52.33 3.55 -42.03
N ASN A 283 51.55 4.11 -42.96
CA ASN A 283 51.96 5.11 -43.95
C ASN A 283 51.60 6.56 -43.55
N GLY A 284 51.15 6.81 -42.32
CA GLY A 284 50.84 8.15 -41.81
C GLY A 284 49.50 8.72 -42.26
N ALA A 285 48.67 7.95 -42.98
CA ALA A 285 47.32 8.38 -43.35
C ALA A 285 46.31 8.07 -42.23
N THR A 286 45.58 9.08 -41.78
CA THR A 286 44.49 8.97 -40.80
C THR A 286 43.17 8.70 -41.52
N ALA A 287 42.47 7.61 -41.18
CA ALA A 287 41.13 7.34 -41.68
C ALA A 287 40.13 7.31 -40.52
N THR A 288 38.98 7.97 -40.68
CA THR A 288 37.88 7.94 -39.71
C THR A 288 36.96 6.78 -40.07
N VAL A 289 36.91 5.75 -39.22
CA VAL A 289 36.02 4.60 -39.43
C VAL A 289 34.64 4.95 -38.89
N SER A 290 33.63 4.95 -39.76
CA SER A 290 32.23 5.30 -39.43
C SER A 290 31.34 4.07 -39.18
N GLU A 291 31.88 2.86 -39.33
CA GLU A 291 31.15 1.60 -39.14
C GLU A 291 31.60 0.89 -37.85
N PRO A 292 30.67 0.16 -37.18
CA PRO A 292 30.99 -0.59 -35.97
C PRO A 292 32.01 -1.69 -36.27
N ILE A 293 33.19 -1.61 -35.64
CA ILE A 293 34.23 -2.63 -35.76
C ILE A 293 33.80 -3.84 -34.93
N THR A 294 33.61 -4.99 -35.58
CA THR A 294 33.41 -6.26 -34.88
C THR A 294 34.77 -6.77 -34.41
N VAL A 295 35.06 -6.67 -33.13
CA VAL A 295 36.26 -7.27 -32.53
C VAL A 295 35.94 -8.73 -32.21
N LYS A 296 36.47 -9.67 -33.00
CA LYS A 296 36.52 -11.08 -32.58
C LYS A 296 37.66 -11.21 -31.57
N ALA A 297 37.32 -11.33 -30.29
CA ALA A 297 38.30 -11.73 -29.28
C ALA A 297 38.86 -13.09 -29.69
N THR A 298 40.14 -13.12 -30.06
CA THR A 298 40.88 -14.36 -30.30
C THR A 298 41.75 -14.53 -29.07
N SER A 299 41.42 -15.55 -28.26
CA SER A 299 42.04 -15.97 -27.00
C SER A 299 42.10 -14.94 -25.85
N VAL A 300 41.57 -15.35 -24.70
CA VAL A 300 41.91 -14.79 -23.40
C VAL A 300 43.05 -15.65 -22.85
N ASP A 301 44.27 -15.11 -22.83
CA ASP A 301 45.38 -15.71 -22.08
C ASP A 301 45.12 -15.51 -20.59
N TYR A 302 45.00 -16.60 -19.85
CA TYR A 302 45.00 -16.60 -18.39
C TYR A 302 46.46 -16.58 -17.93
N ASP A 303 46.94 -15.42 -17.46
CA ASP A 303 48.17 -15.37 -16.68
C ASP A 303 47.89 -15.97 -15.29
N ASN A 304 48.50 -17.13 -15.08
CA ASN A 304 48.37 -17.97 -13.90
C ASN A 304 49.69 -17.87 -13.11
N GLU A 305 49.80 -16.92 -12.19
CA GLU A 305 50.85 -16.86 -11.16
C GLU A 305 50.18 -16.32 -9.88
N THR A 306 49.99 -17.08 -8.82
CA THR A 306 51.04 -17.70 -8.03
C THR A 306 50.45 -18.78 -7.10
N ALA A 307 51.19 -19.89 -7.03
CA ALA A 307 50.97 -21.01 -6.13
C ALA A 307 51.27 -20.65 -4.66
N SER A 308 50.50 -21.23 -3.74
CA SER A 308 51.00 -21.60 -2.42
C SER A 308 50.60 -23.04 -2.11
N LYS A 309 51.64 -23.84 -1.84
CA LYS A 309 51.69 -25.30 -1.72
C LYS A 309 50.80 -25.89 -0.62
N GLU A 310 50.40 -27.13 -0.90
CA GLU A 310 49.84 -28.13 0.00
C GLU A 310 50.69 -28.37 1.26
N GLU A 311 50.03 -28.74 2.35
CA GLU A 311 50.50 -29.82 3.24
C GLU A 311 49.38 -30.87 3.38
N PRO A 312 49.69 -32.17 3.27
CA PRO A 312 48.73 -33.25 3.45
C PRO A 312 48.59 -33.61 4.93
N LEU A 313 47.35 -33.88 5.36
CA LEU A 313 47.09 -34.53 6.65
C LEU A 313 47.19 -36.05 6.46
N ASP A 314 48.22 -36.64 7.06
CA ASP A 314 48.33 -38.07 7.32
C ASP A 314 47.77 -38.39 8.72
N PHE A 315 46.97 -39.48 8.76
CA PHE A 315 46.31 -40.20 9.87
C PHE A 315 44.98 -39.65 10.42
#